data_AF-A0A392QP31-F1
#
_entry.id   AF-A0A392QP31-F1
#
_cell.length_a   1.000
_cell.length_b   1.000
_cell.length_c   1.000
_cell.angle_alpha   90.00
_cell.angle_beta   90.00
_cell.angle_gamma   90.00
#
_symmetry.space_group_name_H-M   'P 1'
#
loop_
_entity.id
_entity.type
_entity.pdbx_description
1 polymer ?
#
loop_
_entity_poly.entity_id
_entity_poly.type
_entity_poly.pdbx_seq_one_letter_code
_entity_poly.pdbx_strand_id
1 'polypeptide(L)'
;MLCTKFPRLFSLSIQKEASVNEVVRVEGERRSWNFLWRRRLFQWEEESVSHLLAFLENVCLTHEEDKWRWKFDPDGNFSVKSAYDSLAKEFVIGPNISGHEEYVFKHIWDSPAPSKVLAFSWQLLYDRVPTKENLLLRGVLP
;
A
#
# COMPACT_ATOMS: atom_id res chain seq x y z
N MET A 1 1.73 12.41 0.88
CA MET A 1 1.62 13.58 1.79
C MET A 1 2.20 14.81 1.09
N LEU A 2 1.84 16.03 1.49
CA LEU A 2 2.38 17.27 0.89
C LEU A 2 3.91 17.30 0.93
N CYS A 3 4.51 16.86 2.05
CA CYS A 3 5.96 16.78 2.23
C CYS A 3 6.66 15.85 1.25
N THR A 4 5.98 14.83 0.72
CA THR A 4 6.58 13.88 -0.24
C THR A 4 6.45 14.37 -1.68
N LYS A 5 5.32 14.99 -2.05
CA LYS A 5 5.08 15.48 -3.42
C LYS A 5 5.62 16.89 -3.67
N PHE A 6 5.60 17.75 -2.65
CA PHE A 6 6.02 19.16 -2.74
C PHE A 6 6.98 19.51 -1.60
N PRO A 7 8.15 18.84 -1.51
CA PRO A 7 9.09 19.00 -0.40
C PRO A 7 9.57 20.45 -0.24
N ARG A 8 9.76 21.16 -1.35
CA ARG A 8 10.18 22.56 -1.35
C ARG A 8 9.12 23.47 -0.71
N LEU A 9 7.86 23.38 -1.14
CA LEU A 9 6.77 24.15 -0.56
C LEU A 9 6.58 23.81 0.92
N PHE A 10 6.61 22.52 1.27
CA PHE A 10 6.51 22.08 2.65
C PHE A 10 7.62 22.68 3.53
N SER A 11 8.86 22.76 3.03
CA SER A 11 9.97 23.38 3.77
C SER A 11 9.76 24.87 4.05
N LEU A 12 9.01 25.57 3.19
CA LEU A 12 8.72 27.01 3.28
C LEU A 12 7.44 27.32 4.06
N SER A 13 6.54 26.35 4.21
CA SER A 13 5.32 26.49 4.99
C SER A 13 5.65 26.75 6.46
N ILE A 14 4.94 27.71 7.07
CA ILE A 14 4.93 27.91 8.52
C ILE A 14 3.84 27.08 9.22
N GLN A 15 2.94 26.48 8.43
CA GLN A 15 1.79 25.68 8.87
C GLN A 15 2.08 24.19 8.65
N LYS A 16 3.13 23.65 9.29
CA LYS A 16 3.53 22.23 9.10
C LYS A 16 2.69 21.25 9.91
N GLU A 17 2.24 21.69 11.08
CA GLU A 17 1.41 20.92 12.00
C GLU A 17 -0.08 21.27 11.88
N ALA A 18 -0.42 22.20 10.97
CA ALA A 18 -1.80 22.63 10.78
C ALA A 18 -2.63 21.54 10.10
N SER A 19 -3.88 21.39 10.55
CA SER A 19 -4.82 20.48 9.89
C SER A 19 -5.31 21.06 8.56
N VAL A 20 -5.79 20.20 7.65
CA VAL A 20 -6.38 20.67 6.39
C VAL A 20 -7.54 21.63 6.64
N ASN A 21 -8.33 21.37 7.69
CA ASN A 21 -9.46 22.20 8.09
C ASN A 21 -9.07 23.61 8.54
N GLU A 22 -7.86 23.81 9.07
CA GLU A 22 -7.35 25.12 9.46
C GLU A 22 -6.85 25.94 8.26
N VAL A 23 -6.34 25.25 7.23
CA VAL A 23 -5.71 25.88 6.06
C VAL A 23 -6.71 26.16 4.94
N VAL A 24 -7.79 25.39 4.86
CA VAL A 24 -8.84 25.56 3.86
C VAL A 24 -9.98 26.43 4.40
N ARG A 25 -10.46 27.37 3.60
CA ARG A 25 -11.70 28.11 3.85
C ARG A 25 -12.70 27.78 2.76
N VAL A 26 -13.86 27.28 3.17
CA VAL A 26 -14.97 26.94 2.28
C VAL A 26 -16.05 27.99 2.47
N GLU A 27 -16.26 28.83 1.46
CA GLU A 27 -17.31 29.86 1.43
C GLU A 27 -18.29 29.50 0.31
N GLY A 28 -19.40 28.85 0.67
CA GLY A 28 -20.35 28.31 -0.30
C GLY A 28 -19.69 27.24 -1.19
N GLU A 29 -19.72 27.44 -2.51
CA GLU A 29 -19.07 26.54 -3.49
C GLU A 29 -17.59 26.86 -3.70
N ARG A 30 -17.08 28.00 -3.21
CA ARG A 30 -15.70 28.41 -3.42
C ARG A 30 -14.81 27.90 -2.29
N ARG A 31 -13.76 27.17 -2.69
CA ARG A 31 -12.68 26.75 -1.80
C ARG A 31 -11.49 27.69 -1.99
N SER A 32 -11.00 28.23 -0.88
CA SER A 32 -9.79 29.05 -0.85
C SER A 32 -8.77 28.43 0.09
N TRP A 33 -7.52 28.36 -0.36
CA TRP A 33 -6.43 27.79 0.42
C TRP A 33 -5.56 28.92 0.98
N ASN A 34 -5.43 28.98 2.31
CA ASN A 34 -4.65 30.01 2.99
C ASN A 34 -3.24 29.51 3.32
N PHE A 35 -2.38 29.42 2.31
CA PHE A 35 -1.00 29.02 2.51
C PHE A 35 -0.12 30.18 3.01
N LEU A 36 0.45 29.99 4.19
CA LEU A 36 1.39 30.92 4.81
C LEU A 36 2.84 30.43 4.65
N TRP A 37 3.67 31.31 4.13
CA TRP A 37 5.07 31.04 3.80
C TRP A 37 6.01 31.89 4.68
N ARG A 38 7.16 31.33 5.05
CA ARG A 38 8.17 32.05 5.86
C ARG A 38 8.84 33.23 5.14
N ARG A 39 8.72 33.29 3.80
CA ARG A 39 9.21 34.37 2.93
C ARG A 39 8.36 34.44 1.66
N ARG A 40 8.51 35.51 0.89
CA ARG A 40 7.96 35.58 -0.47
C ARG A 40 8.51 34.43 -1.33
N LEU A 41 7.64 33.84 -2.13
CA LEU A 41 8.00 32.76 -3.05
C LEU A 41 8.76 33.31 -4.25
N PHE A 42 9.64 32.50 -4.81
CA PHE A 42 10.19 32.75 -6.14
C PHE A 42 9.20 32.30 -7.21
N GLN A 43 9.38 32.78 -8.45
CA GLN A 43 8.47 32.46 -9.56
C GLN A 43 8.26 30.95 -9.78
N TRP A 44 9.31 30.14 -9.67
CA TRP A 44 9.21 28.67 -9.78
C TRP A 44 8.53 28.01 -8.57
N GLU A 45 8.57 28.64 -7.39
CA GLU A 45 7.84 28.20 -6.20
C GLU A 45 6.34 28.55 -6.36
N GLU A 46 6.01 29.69 -6.96
CA GLU A 46 4.61 30.05 -7.31
C GLU A 46 4.02 29.09 -8.35
N GLU A 47 4.79 28.70 -9.38
CA GLU A 47 4.39 27.67 -10.33
C GLU A 47 4.11 26.33 -9.62
N SER A 48 4.94 25.97 -8.65
CA SER A 48 4.73 24.78 -7.81
C SER A 48 3.44 24.88 -6.99
N VAL A 49 3.06 26.07 -6.51
CA VAL A 49 1.78 26.30 -5.82
C VAL A 49 0.61 26.11 -6.78
N SER A 50 0.71 26.58 -8.03
CA SER A 50 -0.32 26.33 -9.05
C SER A 50 -0.54 24.83 -9.29
N HIS A 51 0.53 24.05 -9.38
CA HIS A 51 0.43 22.59 -9.48
C HIS A 51 -0.18 21.94 -8.23
N LEU A 52 0.13 22.47 -7.05
CA LEU A 52 -0.51 22.03 -5.80
C LEU A 52 -2.01 22.30 -5.81
N LEU A 53 -2.44 23.50 -6.21
CA LEU A 53 -3.86 23.87 -6.27
C LEU A 53 -4.63 22.99 -7.26
N ALA A 54 -4.09 22.77 -8.47
CA ALA A 54 -4.69 21.87 -9.45
C ALA A 54 -4.79 20.41 -8.94
N PHE A 55 -3.82 19.97 -8.15
CA PHE A 55 -3.90 18.67 -7.49
C PHE A 55 -5.03 18.62 -6.44
N LEU A 56 -5.20 19.71 -5.67
CA LEU A 56 -6.22 19.81 -4.61
C LEU A 56 -7.64 20.01 -5.14
N GLU A 57 -7.83 20.50 -6.37
CA GLU A 57 -9.15 20.58 -7.02
C GLU A 57 -9.83 19.21 -7.13
N ASN A 58 -9.04 18.15 -7.33
CA ASN A 58 -9.55 16.77 -7.43
C ASN A 58 -9.85 16.12 -6.07
N VAL A 59 -9.65 16.83 -4.96
CA VAL A 59 -9.85 16.29 -3.61
C VAL A 59 -11.24 16.66 -3.10
N CYS A 60 -12.04 15.66 -2.74
CA CYS A 60 -13.31 15.87 -2.05
C CYS A 60 -13.07 15.92 -0.54
N LEU A 61 -13.17 17.11 0.05
CA LEU A 61 -13.15 17.30 1.50
C LEU A 61 -14.57 17.08 2.05
N THR A 62 -14.67 16.29 3.11
CA THR A 62 -15.90 16.08 3.86
C THR A 62 -15.73 16.59 5.29
N HIS A 63 -16.83 16.78 6.01
CA HIS A 63 -16.83 17.10 7.44
C HIS A 63 -16.83 15.82 8.31
N GLU A 64 -16.57 14.65 7.72
CA GLU A 64 -16.46 13.40 8.47
C GLU A 64 -15.15 13.37 9.28
N GLU A 65 -15.13 12.60 10.37
CA GLU A 65 -13.90 12.32 11.10
C GLU A 65 -12.91 11.52 10.24
N ASP A 66 -11.62 11.78 10.45
CA ASP A 66 -10.54 11.05 9.77
C ASP A 66 -10.56 9.57 10.16
N LYS A 67 -10.55 8.70 9.15
CA LYS A 67 -10.54 7.24 9.31
C LYS A 67 -9.40 6.59 8.56
N TRP A 68 -8.82 5.56 9.15
CA TRP A 68 -7.83 4.72 8.48
C TRP A 68 -8.48 4.03 7.28
N ARG A 69 -7.84 4.15 6.11
CA ARG A 69 -8.26 3.48 4.89
C ARG A 69 -7.21 2.48 4.45
N TRP A 70 -7.62 1.24 4.22
CA TRP A 70 -6.76 0.21 3.67
C TRP A 70 -6.51 0.44 2.19
N LYS A 71 -5.24 0.64 1.80
CA LYS A 71 -4.85 0.94 0.41
C LYS A 71 -5.17 -0.19 -0.57
N PHE A 72 -5.17 -1.43 -0.11
CA PHE A 72 -5.28 -2.61 -0.97
C PHE A 72 -6.71 -3.13 -1.10
N ASP A 73 -7.69 -2.28 -0.79
CA ASP A 73 -9.10 -2.55 -0.96
C ASP A 73 -9.80 -1.28 -1.49
N PRO A 74 -10.63 -1.36 -2.55
CA PRO A 74 -11.30 -0.19 -3.12
C PRO A 74 -12.23 0.52 -2.15
N ASP A 75 -12.93 -0.25 -1.31
CA ASP A 75 -13.82 0.28 -0.28
C ASP A 75 -13.04 0.77 0.95
N GLY A 76 -11.74 0.46 0.99
CA GLY A 76 -10.83 0.90 2.03
C GLY A 76 -10.87 0.03 3.27
N ASN A 77 -11.47 -1.15 3.20
CA ASN A 77 -11.63 -2.05 4.33
C ASN A 77 -10.43 -2.98 4.46
N PHE A 78 -9.96 -3.16 5.68
CA PHE A 78 -8.91 -4.14 5.93
C PHE A 78 -9.48 -5.56 5.82
N SER A 79 -8.76 -6.43 5.13
CA SER A 79 -8.99 -7.87 5.20
C SER A 79 -7.65 -8.60 5.22
N VAL A 80 -7.60 -9.72 5.94
CA VAL A 80 -6.41 -10.60 5.96
C VAL A 80 -6.06 -11.05 4.55
N LYS A 81 -7.08 -11.31 3.72
CA LYS A 81 -6.91 -11.69 2.31
C LYS A 81 -6.18 -10.62 1.50
N SER A 82 -6.68 -9.37 1.50
CA SER A 82 -6.07 -8.29 0.73
C SER A 82 -4.66 -7.91 1.23
N ALA A 83 -4.40 -8.08 2.53
CA ALA A 83 -3.05 -7.96 3.07
C ALA A 83 -2.11 -9.07 2.58
N TYR A 84 -2.55 -10.32 2.63
CA TYR A 84 -1.76 -11.44 2.15
C TYR A 84 -1.51 -11.34 0.65
N ASP A 85 -2.52 -11.01 -0.16
CA ASP A 85 -2.40 -10.86 -1.61
C ASP A 85 -1.40 -9.75 -1.98
N SER A 86 -1.39 -8.64 -1.22
CA SER A 86 -0.41 -7.58 -1.42
C SER A 86 1.00 -8.03 -1.06
N LEU A 87 1.18 -8.71 0.07
CA LEU A 87 2.48 -9.21 0.50
C LEU A 87 3.00 -10.30 -0.43
N ALA A 88 2.12 -11.17 -0.92
CA ALA A 88 2.48 -12.21 -1.88
C ALA A 88 3.02 -11.61 -3.18
N LYS A 89 2.42 -10.53 -3.69
CA LYS A 89 2.92 -9.84 -4.89
C LYS A 89 4.30 -9.20 -4.70
N GLU A 90 4.63 -8.77 -3.48
CA GLU A 90 5.87 -8.02 -3.19
C GLU A 90 7.02 -8.93 -2.74
N PHE A 91 6.72 -9.96 -1.94
CA PHE A 91 7.73 -10.81 -1.28
C PHE A 91 7.75 -12.23 -1.81
N VAL A 92 6.65 -12.72 -2.35
CA VAL A 92 6.59 -14.07 -2.90
C VAL A 92 6.95 -13.93 -4.37
N ILE A 93 8.26 -14.03 -4.65
CA ILE A 93 8.67 -14.78 -5.84
C ILE A 93 8.06 -16.15 -5.60
N GLY A 94 6.81 -16.32 -6.05
CA GLY A 94 6.21 -17.63 -6.06
C GLY A 94 7.16 -18.54 -6.81
N PRO A 95 7.19 -19.85 -6.50
CA PRO A 95 7.71 -20.76 -7.50
C PRO A 95 7.09 -20.39 -8.83
N ASN A 96 7.83 -20.53 -9.93
CA ASN A 96 7.25 -20.38 -11.26
C ASN A 96 6.32 -21.60 -11.45
N ILE A 97 5.17 -21.58 -10.77
CA ILE A 97 4.22 -22.69 -10.65
C ILE A 97 3.64 -22.83 -12.04
N SER A 98 3.90 -23.98 -12.65
CA SER A 98 3.28 -24.35 -13.92
C SER A 98 1.76 -24.43 -13.76
N GLY A 99 1.01 -24.24 -14.85
CA GLY A 99 -0.45 -24.35 -14.80
C GLY A 99 -0.94 -25.73 -14.31
N HIS A 100 -0.13 -26.78 -14.45
CA HIS A 100 -0.42 -28.10 -13.88
C HIS A 100 -0.32 -28.09 -12.34
N GLU A 101 0.71 -27.48 -11.77
CA GLU A 101 0.88 -27.40 -10.32
C GLU A 101 -0.23 -26.54 -9.69
N GLU A 102 -0.64 -25.43 -10.32
CA GLU A 102 -1.78 -24.62 -9.86
C GLU A 102 -3.08 -25.43 -9.81
N TYR A 103 -3.33 -26.25 -10.84
CA TYR A 103 -4.47 -27.17 -10.87
C TYR A 103 -4.40 -28.18 -9.71
N VAL A 104 -3.24 -28.80 -9.47
CA VAL A 104 -3.07 -29.76 -8.38
C VAL A 104 -3.25 -29.08 -7.02
N PHE A 105 -2.69 -27.89 -6.80
CA PHE A 105 -2.83 -27.15 -5.53
C PHE A 105 -4.27 -26.78 -5.22
N LYS A 106 -5.09 -26.47 -6.24
CA LYS A 106 -6.50 -26.15 -6.05
C LYS A 106 -7.32 -27.34 -5.57
N HIS A 107 -6.96 -28.56 -5.98
CA HIS A 107 -7.75 -29.78 -5.71
C HIS A 107 -7.11 -30.72 -4.68
N ILE A 108 -5.90 -30.43 -4.20
CA ILE A 108 -5.18 -31.32 -3.27
C ILE A 108 -6.00 -31.58 -2.00
N TRP A 109 -6.76 -30.59 -1.53
CA TRP A 109 -7.59 -30.71 -0.33
C TRP A 109 -8.93 -31.41 -0.57
N ASP A 110 -9.35 -31.57 -1.83
CA ASP A 110 -10.57 -32.31 -2.21
C ASP A 110 -10.33 -33.82 -2.33
N SER A 111 -9.06 -34.25 -2.27
CA SER A 111 -8.68 -35.65 -2.39
C SER A 111 -9.12 -36.47 -1.18
N PRO A 112 -9.61 -37.71 -1.36
CA PRO A 112 -10.00 -38.60 -0.26
C PRO A 112 -8.81 -39.17 0.51
N ALA A 113 -7.57 -38.80 0.17
CA ALA A 113 -6.38 -39.30 0.84
C ALA A 113 -6.29 -38.79 2.30
N PRO A 114 -5.60 -39.54 3.19
CA PRO A 114 -5.41 -39.10 4.57
C PRO A 114 -4.73 -37.73 4.67
N SER A 115 -5.11 -36.92 5.66
CA SER A 115 -4.60 -35.55 5.85
C SER A 115 -3.07 -35.43 5.90
N LYS A 116 -2.39 -36.43 6.48
CA LYS A 116 -0.91 -36.50 6.50
C LYS A 116 -0.31 -36.62 5.09
N VAL A 117 -0.97 -37.36 4.21
CA VAL A 117 -0.56 -37.52 2.80
C VAL A 117 -0.77 -36.20 2.06
N LEU A 118 -1.91 -35.54 2.26
CA LEU A 118 -2.20 -34.24 1.65
C LEU A 118 -1.21 -33.16 2.09
N ALA A 119 -0.93 -33.08 3.39
CA ALA A 119 0.04 -32.13 3.94
C ALA A 119 1.45 -32.39 3.40
N PHE A 120 1.89 -33.65 3.35
CA PHE A 120 3.20 -34.01 2.78
C PHE A 120 3.28 -33.67 1.29
N SER A 121 2.25 -34.01 0.50
CA SER A 121 2.19 -33.67 -0.92
C SER A 121 2.22 -32.16 -1.16
N TRP A 122 1.51 -31.36 -0.37
CA TRP A 122 1.57 -29.90 -0.43
C TRP A 122 2.98 -29.38 -0.11
N GLN A 123 3.62 -29.90 0.95
CA GLN A 123 5.01 -29.53 1.28
C GLN A 123 5.98 -29.92 0.17
N LEU A 124 5.79 -31.08 -0.46
CA LEU A 124 6.62 -31.56 -1.54
C LEU A 124 6.53 -30.65 -2.76
N LEU A 125 5.31 -30.30 -3.18
CA LEU A 125 5.08 -29.44 -4.35
C LEU A 125 5.59 -28.01 -4.15
N TYR A 126 5.64 -27.50 -2.91
CA TYR A 126 6.23 -26.19 -2.60
C TYR A 126 7.75 -26.23 -2.36
N ASP A 127 8.40 -27.38 -2.55
CA ASP A 127 9.79 -27.63 -2.17
C ASP A 127 10.09 -27.20 -0.71
N ARG A 128 9.20 -27.62 0.19
CA ARG A 128 9.25 -27.28 1.63
C ARG A 128 9.55 -28.46 2.54
N VAL A 129 9.72 -29.66 1.97
CA VAL A 129 10.17 -30.85 2.69
C VAL A 129 11.60 -30.61 3.21
N PRO A 130 11.95 -31.05 4.43
CA PRO A 130 13.29 -30.89 5.00
C PRO A 130 14.33 -31.80 4.32
N THR A 131 14.57 -31.60 3.03
CA THR A 131 15.71 -32.17 2.30
C THR A 131 17.00 -31.48 2.75
N LYS A 132 18.14 -32.11 2.48
CA LYS A 132 19.45 -31.53 2.81
C LYS A 132 19.62 -30.15 2.19
N GLU A 133 19.25 -30.01 0.92
CA GLU A 133 19.29 -28.79 0.14
C GLU A 133 18.42 -27.69 0.77
N ASN A 134 17.17 -28.00 1.13
CA ASN A 134 16.26 -27.03 1.75
C ASN A 134 16.69 -26.60 3.15
N LEU A 135 17.31 -27.52 3.90
CA LEU A 135 17.85 -27.19 5.22
C LEU A 135 19.08 -26.29 5.12
N LEU A 136 19.94 -26.48 4.10
CA LEU A 136 21.05 -25.57 3.79
C LEU A 136 20.55 -24.18 3.35
N LEU A 137 19.57 -24.13 2.43
CA LEU A 137 18.96 -22.86 1.98
C LEU A 137 18.35 -22.06 3.12
N ARG A 138 17.85 -22.73 4.15
CA ARG A 138 17.26 -22.11 5.35
C ARG A 138 18.27 -21.85 6.47
N GLY A 139 19.55 -22.18 6.29
CA GLY A 139 20.60 -22.01 7.30
C GLY A 139 20.44 -22.89 8.54
N VAL A 140 19.74 -24.03 8.43
CA VAL A 140 19.56 -24.99 9.53
C VAL A 140 20.74 -25.96 9.60
N LEU A 141 21.27 -26.37 8.44
CA LEU A 141 22.49 -27.17 8.35
C LEU A 141 23.69 -26.27 8.00
N PRO A 142 24.88 -26.57 8.54
CA PRO A 142 26.13 -25.85 8.22
C PRO A 142 26.66 -26.18 6.82
#